data_AF-A0A7V1UM44-F1
#
_entry.id   AF-A0A7V1UM44-F1
#
_cell.length_a   1.000
_cell.length_b   1.000
_cell.length_c   1.000
_cell.angle_alpha   90.00
_cell.angle_beta   90.00
_cell.angle_gamma   90.00
#
_symmetry.space_group_name_H-M   'P 1'
#
loop_
_entity.id
_entity.type
_entity.pdbx_description
1 polymer ?
#
loop_
_entity_poly.entity_id
_entity_poly.type
_entity_poly.pdbx_seq_one_letter_code
_entity_poly.pdbx_strand_id
1 'polypeptide(L)'
;MSTTDIVVFVGVAAAAAMLLRLASANKPDSAQPSVPAYLPPDPLPTEPPQKPVPPVGHELGLPFDPDLVAQEIGAGEDRPTIQNYFFKRTRLDETPPDPHVFLDDFTMLLRTVDGHRFTAEYTIATPEGLRRLIDDKHYKYIQGNGMLIFPRYDLDAILRAVTELQFAAYSDDPGGEELIDSDETSEPATEDDDRR
;
A
#
# COMPACT_ATOMS: atom_id res chain seq x y z
N MET A 1 22.55 -7.00 28.04
CA MET A 1 22.86 -6.49 26.69
C MET A 1 24.24 -7.00 26.31
N SER A 2 24.29 -7.92 25.35
CA SER A 2 25.49 -8.70 24.98
C SER A 2 26.17 -8.07 23.77
N THR A 3 27.49 -7.96 23.84
CA THR A 3 28.44 -7.27 22.95
C THR A 3 28.76 -8.05 21.66
N THR A 4 27.73 -8.56 20.95
CA THR A 4 27.95 -9.52 19.84
C THR A 4 27.31 -9.14 18.50
N ASP A 5 26.68 -7.97 18.38
CA ASP A 5 25.93 -7.59 17.15
C ASP A 5 26.56 -6.47 16.30
N ILE A 6 27.80 -6.03 16.58
CA ILE A 6 28.43 -4.89 15.87
C ILE A 6 29.37 -5.32 14.72
N VAL A 7 29.62 -6.62 14.52
CA VAL A 7 30.70 -7.09 13.60
C VAL A 7 30.22 -7.44 12.18
N VAL A 8 28.92 -7.47 11.89
CA VAL A 8 28.42 -7.97 10.58
C VAL A 8 28.32 -6.86 9.50
N PHE A 9 28.39 -5.57 9.86
CA PHE A 9 28.12 -4.47 8.92
C PHE A 9 29.34 -3.92 8.13
N VAL A 10 30.55 -4.44 8.33
CA VAL A 10 31.77 -3.92 7.65
C VAL A 10 32.34 -4.90 6.61
N GLY A 11 31.78 -6.11 6.47
CA GLY A 11 32.34 -7.18 5.63
C GLY A 11 31.96 -7.17 4.14
N VAL A 12 30.91 -6.46 3.72
CA VAL A 12 30.40 -6.56 2.32
C VAL A 12 30.91 -5.45 1.40
N ALA A 13 31.39 -4.33 1.95
CA ALA A 13 31.89 -3.20 1.14
C ALA A 13 33.33 -3.42 0.58
N ALA A 14 34.12 -4.33 1.15
CA ALA A 14 35.51 -4.55 0.71
C ALA A 14 35.65 -5.56 -0.45
N ALA A 15 34.65 -6.41 -0.69
CA ALA A 15 34.70 -7.42 -1.76
C ALA A 15 34.36 -6.85 -3.15
N ALA A 16 33.61 -5.74 -3.23
CA ALA A 16 33.26 -5.10 -4.50
C ALA A 16 34.38 -4.21 -5.08
N ALA A 17 35.26 -3.66 -4.24
CA ALA A 17 36.37 -2.81 -4.68
C ALA A 17 37.58 -3.59 -5.24
N MET A 18 37.69 -4.88 -4.91
CA MET A 18 38.85 -5.70 -5.29
C MET A 18 38.67 -6.41 -6.65
N LEU A 19 37.45 -6.53 -7.16
CA LEU A 19 37.18 -7.07 -8.51
C LEU A 19 37.33 -6.04 -9.64
N LEU A 20 37.46 -4.74 -9.32
CA LEU A 20 37.60 -3.68 -10.32
C LEU A 20 39.07 -3.31 -10.65
N ARG A 21 40.06 -3.89 -9.96
CA ARG A 21 41.49 -3.55 -10.12
C ARG A 21 42.36 -4.59 -10.83
N LEU A 22 41.79 -5.70 -11.31
CA LEU A 22 42.55 -6.78 -11.97
C LEU A 22 42.39 -6.84 -13.51
N ALA A 23 41.75 -5.85 -14.14
CA ALA A 23 41.66 -5.75 -15.60
C ALA A 23 42.63 -4.72 -16.23
N SER A 24 43.59 -4.18 -15.46
CA SER A 24 44.68 -3.34 -15.97
C SER A 24 45.97 -4.13 -16.11
N ALA A 25 46.08 -4.93 -17.19
CA ALA A 25 47.36 -5.37 -17.72
C ALA A 25 47.18 -5.93 -19.14
N ASN A 26 47.28 -5.06 -20.15
CA ASN A 26 48.17 -5.31 -21.29
C ASN A 26 48.09 -4.17 -22.30
N LYS A 27 49.24 -3.57 -22.55
CA LYS A 27 49.52 -2.71 -23.69
C LYS A 27 50.81 -3.26 -24.32
N PRO A 28 50.81 -3.56 -25.63
CA PRO A 28 52.00 -3.33 -26.42
C PRO A 28 51.75 -2.20 -27.42
N ASP A 29 52.83 -1.47 -27.62
CA ASP A 29 52.98 -0.27 -28.44
C ASP A 29 53.31 -0.63 -29.89
N SER A 30 53.15 0.35 -30.79
CA SER A 30 53.61 0.43 -32.19
C SER A 30 52.65 -0.04 -33.30
N ALA A 31 51.89 0.91 -33.86
CA ALA A 31 51.94 1.34 -35.28
C ALA A 31 50.70 2.21 -35.64
N GLN A 32 50.92 3.46 -36.09
CA GLN A 32 49.94 4.29 -36.80
C GLN A 32 50.17 4.18 -38.32
N PRO A 33 49.26 4.61 -39.22
CA PRO A 33 47.81 4.83 -39.10
C PRO A 33 47.00 4.23 -40.29
N SER A 34 45.77 3.80 -40.05
CA SER A 34 44.74 3.75 -41.11
C SER A 34 43.48 4.32 -40.49
N VAL A 35 42.98 5.42 -41.05
CA VAL A 35 41.73 6.05 -40.60
C VAL A 35 40.62 5.02 -40.82
N PRO A 36 39.93 4.54 -39.78
CA PRO A 36 38.78 3.66 -40.00
C PRO A 36 37.71 4.48 -40.71
N ALA A 37 37.10 3.89 -41.74
CA ALA A 37 35.84 4.39 -42.27
C ALA A 37 34.88 4.57 -41.09
N TYR A 38 34.23 5.74 -41.01
CA TYR A 38 33.24 6.04 -39.98
C TYR A 38 32.09 5.03 -40.13
N LEU A 39 32.15 3.94 -39.37
CA LEU A 39 31.00 3.07 -39.19
C LEU A 39 29.98 3.88 -38.39
N PRO A 40 28.72 3.99 -38.86
CA PRO A 40 27.68 4.58 -38.03
C PRO A 40 27.67 3.82 -36.69
N PRO A 41 27.47 4.51 -35.56
CA PRO A 41 27.33 3.83 -34.28
C PRO A 41 26.22 2.79 -34.42
N ASP A 42 26.48 1.57 -33.93
CA ASP A 42 25.44 0.56 -33.79
C ASP A 42 24.21 1.22 -33.14
N PRO A 43 22.99 0.98 -33.64
CA PRO A 43 21.80 1.49 -32.97
C PRO A 43 21.86 1.02 -31.52
N LEU A 44 21.77 1.97 -30.60
CA LEU A 44 21.69 1.70 -29.16
C LEU A 44 20.68 0.56 -28.94
N PRO A 45 20.95 -0.38 -28.02
CA PRO A 45 19.97 -1.40 -27.64
C PRO A 45 18.64 -0.70 -27.41
N THR A 46 17.66 -1.01 -28.26
CA THR A 46 16.32 -0.46 -28.13
C THR A 46 15.84 -0.89 -26.77
N GLU A 47 15.59 0.08 -25.89
CA GLU A 47 15.02 -0.18 -24.58
C GLU A 47 13.81 -1.11 -24.81
N PRO A 48 13.74 -2.28 -24.15
CA PRO A 48 12.64 -3.20 -24.39
C PRO A 48 11.34 -2.44 -24.23
N PRO A 49 10.34 -2.66 -25.11
CA PRO A 49 9.11 -1.89 -25.11
C PRO A 49 8.58 -1.81 -23.67
N GLN A 50 8.62 -0.60 -23.11
CA GLN A 50 8.12 -0.37 -21.76
C GLN A 50 6.68 -0.88 -21.76
N LYS A 51 6.38 -1.84 -20.88
CA LYS A 51 5.01 -2.31 -20.70
C LYS A 51 4.13 -1.07 -20.50
N PRO A 52 2.97 -0.96 -21.17
CA PRO A 52 2.06 0.14 -20.96
C PRO A 52 1.87 0.33 -19.46
N VAL A 53 2.13 1.53 -18.96
CA VAL A 53 1.87 1.88 -17.56
C VAL A 53 0.41 1.56 -17.30
N PRO A 54 0.08 0.71 -16.32
CA PRO A 54 -1.31 0.46 -15.95
C PRO A 54 -2.02 1.79 -15.66
N PRO A 55 -3.26 2.00 -16.14
CA PRO A 55 -4.01 3.20 -15.81
C PRO A 55 -4.16 3.28 -14.30
N VAL A 56 -3.88 4.46 -13.78
CA VAL A 56 -3.97 4.78 -12.35
C VAL A 56 -5.25 5.55 -12.07
N GLY A 57 -5.72 5.52 -10.84
CA GLY A 57 -7.04 6.02 -10.44
C GLY A 57 -7.33 7.48 -10.80
N HIS A 58 -6.30 8.32 -10.89
CA HIS A 58 -6.40 9.69 -11.40
C HIS A 58 -7.07 9.76 -12.79
N GLU A 59 -6.79 8.80 -13.67
CA GLU A 59 -7.30 8.77 -15.05
C GLU A 59 -8.74 8.26 -15.12
N LEU A 60 -9.13 7.41 -14.17
CA LEU A 60 -10.45 6.79 -14.08
C LEU A 60 -11.47 7.62 -13.29
N GLY A 61 -10.99 8.49 -12.40
CA GLY A 61 -11.83 9.22 -11.46
C GLY A 61 -12.36 8.32 -10.34
N LEU A 62 -13.16 8.88 -9.44
CA LEU A 62 -13.89 8.11 -8.44
C LEU A 62 -15.31 7.82 -8.96
N PRO A 63 -15.88 6.63 -8.67
CA PRO A 63 -17.24 6.28 -9.07
C PRO A 63 -18.32 6.96 -8.21
N PHE A 64 -17.92 7.79 -7.26
CA PHE A 64 -18.77 8.55 -6.34
C PHE A 64 -18.19 9.94 -6.09
N ASP A 65 -19.02 10.82 -5.53
CA ASP A 65 -18.59 12.14 -5.09
C ASP A 65 -17.94 12.04 -3.68
N PRO A 66 -16.63 12.34 -3.54
CA PRO A 66 -15.96 12.29 -2.25
C PRO A 66 -16.51 13.31 -1.25
N ASP A 67 -17.13 14.40 -1.71
CA ASP A 67 -17.70 15.41 -0.80
C ASP A 67 -18.98 14.92 -0.13
N LEU A 68 -19.74 14.03 -0.80
CA LEU A 68 -20.88 13.35 -0.18
C LEU A 68 -20.42 12.35 0.88
N VAL A 69 -19.38 11.57 0.59
CA VAL A 69 -18.78 10.64 1.58
C VAL A 69 -18.29 11.40 2.81
N ALA A 70 -17.61 12.53 2.61
CA ALA A 70 -17.16 13.38 3.71
C ALA A 70 -18.32 13.89 4.57
N GLN A 71 -19.43 14.32 3.95
CA GLN A 71 -20.63 14.76 4.68
C GLN A 71 -21.27 13.61 5.47
N GLU A 72 -21.38 12.42 4.87
CA GLU A 72 -21.99 11.24 5.49
C GLU A 72 -21.27 10.84 6.78
N ILE A 73 -19.93 10.95 6.82
CA ILE A 73 -19.12 10.58 7.98
C ILE A 73 -18.73 11.77 8.87
N GLY A 74 -19.21 12.97 8.57
CA GLY A 74 -18.90 14.18 9.33
C GLY A 74 -17.42 14.61 9.27
N ALA A 75 -16.74 14.34 8.16
CA ALA A 75 -15.36 14.79 7.96
C ALA A 75 -15.30 16.29 7.68
N GLY A 76 -14.36 16.97 8.35
CA GLY A 76 -14.14 18.41 8.24
C GLY A 76 -13.71 18.87 6.84
N GLU A 77 -13.68 20.19 6.66
CA GLU A 77 -13.16 20.84 5.44
C GLU A 77 -11.64 20.71 5.31
N ASP A 78 -10.94 20.40 6.40
CA ASP A 78 -9.49 20.20 6.45
C ASP A 78 -9.04 18.80 5.98
N ARG A 79 -9.99 17.94 5.59
CA ARG A 79 -9.72 16.60 5.05
C ARG A 79 -8.80 16.66 3.82
N PRO A 80 -7.99 15.62 3.59
CA PRO A 80 -7.15 15.53 2.42
C PRO A 80 -7.96 15.29 1.14
N THR A 81 -7.44 15.79 0.03
CA THR A 81 -7.95 15.51 -1.32
C THR A 81 -7.26 14.26 -1.89
N ILE A 82 -8.04 13.39 -2.53
CA ILE A 82 -7.52 12.21 -3.23
C ILE A 82 -6.89 12.67 -4.54
N GLN A 83 -5.60 12.38 -4.72
CA GLN A 83 -4.85 12.76 -5.91
C GLN A 83 -4.72 11.62 -6.91
N ASN A 84 -4.58 10.38 -6.42
CA ASN A 84 -4.45 9.18 -7.23
C ASN A 84 -4.68 7.93 -6.37
N TYR A 85 -4.88 6.78 -7.01
CA TYR A 85 -4.90 5.49 -6.34
C TYR A 85 -4.51 4.36 -7.30
N PHE A 86 -3.99 3.24 -6.81
CA PHE A 86 -3.63 2.09 -7.64
C PHE A 86 -3.43 0.83 -6.81
N PHE A 87 -3.59 -0.33 -7.44
CA PHE A 87 -3.07 -1.58 -6.90
C PHE A 87 -1.64 -1.82 -7.39
N LYS A 88 -0.87 -2.55 -6.60
CA LYS A 88 0.52 -2.90 -6.90
C LYS A 88 0.66 -3.86 -8.09
N ARG A 89 -0.27 -4.78 -8.28
CA ARG A 89 -0.20 -5.81 -9.34
C ARG A 89 -1.42 -5.81 -10.26
N THR A 90 -2.58 -5.49 -9.73
CA THR A 90 -3.87 -5.50 -10.43
C THR A 90 -4.08 -4.19 -11.17
N ARG A 91 -4.58 -4.24 -12.41
CA ARG A 91 -4.97 -3.03 -13.13
C ARG A 91 -6.39 -2.62 -12.72
N LEU A 92 -6.62 -1.33 -12.55
CA LEU A 92 -7.92 -0.81 -12.11
C LEU A 92 -9.02 -0.91 -13.19
N ASP A 93 -8.62 -0.94 -14.46
CA ASP A 93 -9.50 -1.09 -15.63
C ASP A 93 -9.91 -2.55 -15.91
N GLU A 94 -9.37 -3.50 -15.14
CA GLU A 94 -9.61 -4.93 -15.33
C GLU A 94 -10.27 -5.53 -14.08
N THR A 95 -11.28 -6.36 -14.32
CA THR A 95 -11.80 -7.23 -13.26
C THR A 95 -10.89 -8.46 -13.15
N PRO A 96 -10.46 -8.85 -11.94
CA PRO A 96 -9.74 -10.10 -11.73
C PRO A 96 -10.50 -11.29 -12.34
N PRO A 97 -9.80 -12.31 -12.88
CA PRO A 97 -10.46 -13.46 -13.52
C PRO A 97 -11.47 -14.18 -12.62
N ASP A 98 -11.22 -14.20 -11.31
CA ASP A 98 -12.17 -14.64 -10.29
C ASP A 98 -12.29 -13.55 -9.22
N PRO A 99 -13.44 -12.84 -9.12
CA PRO A 99 -13.61 -11.78 -8.15
C PRO A 99 -13.65 -12.31 -6.71
N HIS A 100 -13.92 -13.58 -6.46
CA HIS A 100 -13.88 -14.13 -5.11
C HIS A 100 -12.46 -14.47 -4.64
N VAL A 101 -11.49 -14.52 -5.54
CA VAL A 101 -10.08 -14.87 -5.24
C VAL A 101 -9.18 -13.68 -5.56
N PHE A 102 -9.22 -12.69 -4.68
CA PHE A 102 -8.45 -11.45 -4.80
C PHE A 102 -7.60 -11.16 -3.56
N LEU A 103 -6.37 -10.72 -3.79
CA LEU A 103 -5.44 -10.20 -2.77
C LEU A 103 -4.42 -9.29 -3.45
N ASP A 104 -4.36 -8.02 -3.07
CA ASP A 104 -3.34 -7.10 -3.56
C ASP A 104 -3.09 -5.92 -2.62
N ASP A 105 -1.92 -5.29 -2.76
CA ASP A 105 -1.58 -4.07 -2.04
C ASP A 105 -2.20 -2.88 -2.80
N PHE A 106 -2.89 -2.01 -2.09
CA PHE A 106 -3.56 -0.81 -2.60
C PHE A 106 -2.92 0.43 -2.00
N THR A 107 -2.66 1.43 -2.83
CA THR A 107 -2.07 2.70 -2.43
C THR A 107 -2.99 3.84 -2.87
N MET A 108 -3.25 4.77 -1.95
CA MET A 108 -3.92 6.04 -2.23
C MET A 108 -2.95 7.20 -1.98
N LEU A 109 -2.83 8.09 -2.95
CA LEU A 109 -2.05 9.33 -2.84
C LEU A 109 -2.98 10.47 -2.43
N LEU A 110 -2.63 11.15 -1.34
CA LEU A 110 -3.45 12.16 -0.70
C LEU A 110 -2.69 13.47 -0.59
N ARG A 111 -3.43 14.58 -0.55
CA ARG A 111 -2.89 15.90 -0.28
C ARG A 111 -3.76 16.65 0.72
N THR A 112 -3.18 17.04 1.84
CA THR A 112 -3.81 17.89 2.86
C THR A 112 -4.04 19.32 2.38
N VAL A 113 -4.86 20.08 3.10
CA VAL A 113 -5.19 21.48 2.75
C VAL A 113 -3.97 22.40 2.81
N ASP A 114 -3.01 22.14 3.69
CA ASP A 114 -1.72 22.86 3.76
C ASP A 114 -0.74 22.46 2.65
N GLY A 115 -1.13 21.52 1.78
CA GLY A 115 -0.40 21.12 0.59
C GLY A 115 0.58 19.96 0.79
N HIS A 116 0.71 19.42 2.01
CA HIS A 116 1.50 18.23 2.28
C HIS A 116 0.94 17.00 1.54
N ARG A 117 1.83 16.15 1.03
CA ARG A 117 1.48 14.93 0.28
C ARG A 117 1.89 13.71 1.07
N PHE A 118 1.00 12.75 1.17
CA PHE A 118 1.27 11.49 1.85
C PHE A 118 0.55 10.33 1.16
N THR A 119 0.85 9.11 1.60
CA THR A 119 0.30 7.88 1.04
C THR A 119 -0.42 7.09 2.13
N ALA A 120 -1.61 6.60 1.83
CA ALA A 120 -2.28 5.58 2.61
C ALA A 120 -2.14 4.23 1.90
N GLU A 121 -1.74 3.20 2.64
CA GLU A 121 -1.49 1.86 2.12
C GLU A 121 -2.39 0.84 2.83
N TYR A 122 -3.01 -0.03 2.03
CA TYR A 122 -3.91 -1.07 2.51
C TYR A 122 -3.59 -2.38 1.81
N THR A 123 -3.82 -3.51 2.48
CA THR A 123 -3.92 -4.80 1.80
C THR A 123 -5.39 -5.11 1.59
N ILE A 124 -5.82 -5.17 0.34
CA ILE A 124 -7.21 -5.51 -0.01
C ILE A 124 -7.25 -6.99 -0.34
N ALA A 125 -8.13 -7.72 0.35
CA ALA A 125 -8.24 -9.15 0.14
C ALA A 125 -9.67 -9.66 0.23
N THR A 126 -9.85 -10.88 -0.25
CA THR A 126 -11.06 -11.69 -0.10
C THR A 126 -10.75 -12.88 0.79
N PRO A 127 -11.74 -13.51 1.44
CA PRO A 127 -11.51 -14.72 2.24
C PRO A 127 -10.80 -15.83 1.46
N GLU A 128 -11.21 -16.10 0.22
CA GLU A 128 -10.57 -17.13 -0.60
C GLU A 128 -9.19 -16.71 -1.11
N GLY A 129 -8.98 -15.42 -1.39
CA GLY A 129 -7.66 -14.87 -1.71
C GLY A 129 -6.66 -15.04 -0.56
N LEU A 130 -7.09 -14.77 0.67
CA LEU A 130 -6.28 -15.00 1.88
C LEU A 130 -6.04 -16.48 2.11
N ARG A 131 -7.08 -17.32 2.02
CA ARG A 131 -6.94 -18.78 2.18
C ARG A 131 -5.93 -19.34 1.19
N ARG A 132 -6.02 -18.94 -0.08
CA ARG A 132 -5.05 -19.33 -1.10
C ARG A 132 -3.62 -18.90 -0.75
N LEU A 133 -3.42 -17.68 -0.28
CA LEU A 133 -2.09 -17.22 0.14
C LEU A 133 -1.55 -18.07 1.31
N ILE A 134 -2.38 -18.36 2.30
CA ILE A 134 -2.02 -19.20 3.46
C ILE A 134 -1.63 -20.59 3.00
N ASP A 135 -2.46 -21.22 2.16
CA ASP A 135 -2.23 -22.57 1.62
C ASP A 135 -0.95 -22.61 0.77
N ASP A 136 -0.79 -21.67 -0.17
CA ASP A 136 0.34 -21.59 -1.11
C ASP A 136 1.68 -21.31 -0.40
N LYS A 137 1.66 -20.59 0.72
CA LYS A 137 2.86 -20.25 1.51
C LYS A 137 3.05 -21.12 2.74
N HIS A 138 2.14 -22.05 3.00
CA HIS A 138 2.07 -22.84 4.23
C HIS A 138 2.15 -21.99 5.51
N TYR A 139 1.53 -20.81 5.48
CA TYR A 139 1.41 -19.98 6.66
C TYR A 139 0.38 -20.56 7.63
N LYS A 140 0.54 -20.27 8.92
CA LYS A 140 -0.47 -20.62 9.95
C LYS A 140 -1.41 -19.46 10.24
N TYR A 141 -0.93 -18.24 10.03
CA TYR A 141 -1.66 -17.01 10.23
C TYR A 141 -1.04 -15.93 9.33
N ILE A 142 -1.80 -14.86 9.08
CA ILE A 142 -1.33 -13.65 8.43
C ILE A 142 -1.52 -12.52 9.44
N GLN A 143 -0.50 -11.68 9.58
CA GLN A 143 -0.58 -10.41 10.28
C GLN A 143 -0.40 -9.30 9.25
N GLY A 144 -1.34 -8.36 9.20
CA GLY A 144 -1.25 -7.20 8.32
C GLY A 144 -1.89 -5.99 8.99
N ASN A 145 -1.21 -4.85 8.94
CA ASN A 145 -1.79 -3.56 9.31
C ASN A 145 -2.54 -3.02 8.09
N GLY A 146 -3.70 -2.39 8.29
CA GLY A 146 -4.49 -1.83 7.18
C GLY A 146 -5.03 -2.89 6.21
N MET A 147 -5.33 -4.09 6.69
CA MET A 147 -5.95 -5.13 5.87
C MET A 147 -7.46 -4.95 5.83
N LEU A 148 -8.04 -4.85 4.63
CA LEU A 148 -9.48 -4.77 4.42
C LEU A 148 -9.96 -6.02 3.68
N ILE A 149 -10.96 -6.69 4.23
CA ILE A 149 -11.48 -7.95 3.72
C ILE A 149 -12.87 -7.71 3.13
N PHE A 150 -13.02 -8.00 1.84
CA PHE A 150 -14.28 -7.88 1.10
C PHE A 150 -14.80 -9.26 0.70
N PRO A 151 -16.12 -9.48 0.59
CA PRO A 151 -16.68 -10.76 0.14
C PRO A 151 -16.26 -11.15 -1.29
N ARG A 152 -15.99 -10.16 -2.13
CA ARG A 152 -15.49 -10.27 -3.51
C ARG A 152 -14.78 -8.97 -3.89
N TYR A 153 -13.98 -9.00 -4.94
CA TYR A 153 -13.45 -7.81 -5.60
C TYR A 153 -14.60 -6.99 -6.18
N ASP A 154 -14.69 -5.75 -5.73
CA ASP A 154 -15.64 -4.74 -6.17
C ASP A 154 -14.96 -3.38 -6.02
N LEU A 155 -14.45 -2.82 -7.12
CA LEU A 155 -13.59 -1.64 -7.07
C LEU A 155 -14.30 -0.45 -6.42
N ASP A 156 -15.57 -0.23 -6.74
CA ASP A 156 -16.35 0.89 -6.22
C ASP A 156 -16.52 0.78 -4.69
N ALA A 157 -16.84 -0.41 -4.20
CA ALA A 157 -16.96 -0.67 -2.77
C ALA A 157 -15.60 -0.53 -2.05
N ILE A 158 -14.51 -1.00 -2.67
CA ILE A 158 -13.16 -0.86 -2.15
C ILE A 158 -12.81 0.63 -2.03
N LEU A 159 -12.99 1.40 -3.10
CA LEU A 159 -12.67 2.83 -3.15
C LEU A 159 -13.47 3.63 -2.13
N ARG A 160 -14.75 3.31 -1.97
CA ARG A 160 -15.59 3.97 -0.97
C ARG A 160 -15.09 3.67 0.45
N ALA A 161 -14.84 2.42 0.79
CA ALA A 161 -14.39 2.02 2.12
C ALA A 161 -13.03 2.63 2.49
N VAL A 162 -12.06 2.64 1.58
CA VAL A 162 -10.75 3.27 1.86
C VAL A 162 -10.87 4.80 2.00
N THR A 163 -11.80 5.42 1.27
CA THR A 163 -12.07 6.86 1.39
C THR A 163 -12.70 7.19 2.73
N GLU A 164 -13.71 6.42 3.15
CA GLU A 164 -14.36 6.54 4.47
C GLU A 164 -13.33 6.40 5.59
N LEU A 165 -12.48 5.36 5.56
CA LEU A 165 -11.42 5.16 6.55
C LEU A 165 -10.45 6.33 6.61
N GLN A 166 -10.07 6.89 5.45
CA GLN A 166 -9.12 7.99 5.40
C GLN A 166 -9.74 9.30 5.90
N PHE A 167 -11.01 9.54 5.62
CA PHE A 167 -11.71 10.75 6.04
C PHE A 167 -12.17 10.67 7.49
N ALA A 168 -12.41 9.48 8.05
CA ALA A 168 -12.77 9.29 9.46
C ALA A 168 -11.70 9.82 10.43
N ALA A 169 -10.43 9.87 10.01
CA ALA A 169 -9.36 10.50 10.81
C ALA A 169 -9.51 12.04 10.94
N TYR A 170 -10.44 12.63 10.18
CA TYR A 170 -10.73 14.06 10.11
C TYR A 170 -12.19 14.37 10.48
N SER A 171 -12.91 13.43 11.11
CA SER A 171 -14.22 13.71 11.67
C SER A 171 -14.11 14.44 13.02
N ASP A 172 -15.07 15.32 13.29
CA ASP A 172 -15.15 16.06 14.57
C ASP A 172 -15.37 15.13 15.78
N ASP A 173 -15.87 13.91 15.53
CA ASP A 173 -15.94 12.80 16.48
C ASP A 173 -15.12 11.62 15.95
N PRO A 174 -13.82 11.52 16.28
CA PRO A 174 -12.96 10.43 15.84
C PRO A 174 -13.22 9.11 16.59
N GLY A 175 -14.18 9.07 17.53
CA GLY A 175 -14.32 7.99 18.49
C GLY A 175 -15.72 7.85 19.08
N GLY A 176 -16.75 7.75 18.24
CA GLY A 176 -18.11 7.33 18.62
C GLY A 176 -18.18 5.89 19.15
N GLU A 177 -17.29 5.51 20.07
CA GLU A 177 -17.63 4.55 21.11
C GLU A 177 -18.60 5.29 22.05
N GLU A 178 -19.88 5.17 21.75
CA GLU A 178 -20.95 5.36 22.73
C GLU A 178 -20.62 4.40 23.89
N LEU A 179 -19.89 4.92 24.89
CA LEU A 179 -19.75 4.28 26.18
C LEU A 179 -21.16 4.07 26.68
N ILE A 180 -21.65 2.84 26.55
CA ILE A 180 -22.90 2.38 27.14
C ILE A 180 -22.78 2.73 28.62
N ASP A 181 -23.50 3.77 29.01
CA ASP A 181 -23.58 4.29 30.36
C ASP A 181 -24.09 3.13 31.23
N SER A 182 -23.14 2.42 31.85
CA SER A 182 -23.40 1.20 32.61
C SER A 182 -23.81 1.53 34.04
N ASP A 183 -24.49 2.66 34.23
CA ASP A 183 -25.00 3.10 35.53
C ASP A 183 -26.54 3.20 35.52
N GLU A 184 -27.18 2.13 35.07
CA GLU A 184 -28.51 1.80 35.57
C GLU A 184 -28.36 0.68 36.62
N THR A 185 -27.71 1.03 37.73
CA THR A 185 -27.78 0.23 38.95
C THR A 185 -29.18 0.41 39.52
N SER A 186 -30.11 -0.45 39.10
CA SER A 186 -31.44 -0.56 39.67
C SER A 186 -31.35 -0.75 41.18
N GLU A 187 -31.85 0.20 41.97
CA GLU A 187 -32.11 0.00 43.39
C GLU A 187 -33.14 -1.15 43.54
N PRO A 188 -32.85 -2.21 44.30
CA PRO A 188 -33.87 -3.18 44.63
C PRO A 188 -34.80 -2.57 45.69
N ALA A 189 -36.08 -2.49 45.36
CA ALA A 189 -37.15 -2.23 46.31
C ALA A 189 -37.08 -3.26 47.45
N THR A 190 -36.77 -2.79 48.66
CA THR A 190 -36.94 -3.55 49.89
C THR A 190 -38.41 -3.52 50.28
N GLU A 191 -39.14 -4.48 49.73
CA GLU A 191 -40.41 -4.93 50.29
C GLU A 191 -40.13 -6.26 50.98
N ASP A 192 -39.98 -6.24 52.30
CA ASP A 192 -40.21 -7.43 53.10
C ASP A 192 -41.00 -7.03 54.34
N ASP A 193 -42.28 -7.35 54.20
CA ASP A 193 -43.26 -7.59 55.24
C ASP A 193 -42.76 -8.67 56.20
N ASP A 194 -43.44 -8.75 57.35
CA ASP A 194 -43.50 -9.91 58.23
C ASP A 194 -42.52 -9.95 59.45
N ARG A 195 -43.10 -9.62 60.62
CA ARG A 195 -43.09 -10.39 61.90
C ARG A 195 -42.95 -9.54 63.18
N ARG A 196 -44.12 -9.39 63.82
CA ARG A 196 -44.41 -9.39 65.28
C ARG A 196 -44.14 -8.14 66.10
#